data_AF-A0AAW9BRM1-F1
#
_entry.id   AF-A0AAW9BRM1-F1
#
_cell.length_a   1.000
_cell.length_b   1.000
_cell.length_c   1.000
_cell.angle_alpha   90.00
_cell.angle_beta   90.00
_cell.angle_gamma   90.00
#
_symmetry.space_group_name_H-M   'P 1'
#
loop_
_entity.id
_entity.type
_entity.pdbx_description
1 polymer ?
#
loop_
_entity_poly.entity_id
_entity_poly.type
_entity_poly.pdbx_seq_one_letter_code
_entity_poly.pdbx_strand_id
1 'polypeptide(L)'
;NNLYAQTQLQTTFGINMVALNNGQPQLFNLKDMLKCFVDHRREVVTRRTIFELRKARERAHILEGLALALANIDEIIDLIRKAPTPAEAKAGLIARGWDLGNVAAMLERAGTDAARPEWLEPQYGIRDGQYFLTEQQAQAILDLRLHKLTGLEHEKILAEYKELLEEIAELMHILASTERLMEVIREELEAVRDGFADARRTEITAASHDIDMEELIAREDVVVTLSHEGYVKYQI
;
A
#
# COMPACT_ATOMS: atom_id res chain seq x y z
N ASN A 1 14.77 -30.35 -40.62
CA ASN A 1 15.98 -30.57 -39.80
C ASN A 1 17.13 -29.65 -40.24
N ASN A 2 17.68 -29.76 -41.45
CA ASN A 2 18.80 -28.90 -41.92
C ASN A 2 18.57 -27.38 -41.74
N LEU A 3 17.38 -26.86 -42.06
CA LEU A 3 17.07 -25.44 -41.87
C LEU A 3 17.13 -25.00 -40.40
N TYR A 4 16.58 -25.78 -39.47
CA TYR A 4 16.66 -25.47 -38.04
C TYR A 4 18.10 -25.50 -37.52
N ALA A 5 18.92 -26.44 -38.00
CA ALA A 5 20.33 -26.57 -37.60
C ALA A 5 21.25 -25.46 -38.15
N GLN A 6 20.94 -24.92 -39.34
CA GLN A 6 21.83 -24.00 -40.07
C GLN A 6 21.33 -22.55 -40.13
N THR A 7 20.14 -22.26 -39.60
CA THR A 7 19.53 -20.91 -39.66
C THR A 7 19.07 -20.45 -38.28
N GLN A 8 18.75 -19.15 -38.15
CA GLN A 8 18.24 -18.55 -36.91
C GLN A 8 16.77 -18.89 -36.61
N LEU A 9 16.17 -19.84 -37.33
CA LEU A 9 14.83 -20.35 -37.00
C LEU A 9 14.82 -21.11 -35.66
N GLN A 10 15.98 -21.60 -35.20
CA GLN A 10 16.19 -22.15 -33.86
C GLN A 10 17.42 -21.48 -33.23
N THR A 11 17.30 -21.02 -31.98
CA THR A 11 18.38 -20.34 -31.26
C THR A 11 18.40 -20.75 -29.80
N THR A 12 19.59 -20.82 -29.20
CA THR A 12 19.76 -21.05 -27.77
C THR A 12 19.69 -19.74 -27.00
N PHE A 13 19.02 -19.75 -25.84
CA PHE A 13 18.98 -18.63 -24.92
C PHE A 13 19.55 -19.04 -23.55
N GLY A 14 20.66 -18.43 -23.15
CA GLY A 14 21.31 -18.71 -21.86
C GLY A 14 20.61 -18.00 -20.71
N ILE A 15 19.79 -18.72 -19.94
CA ILE A 15 19.10 -18.18 -18.77
C ILE A 15 20.07 -18.10 -17.59
N ASN A 16 20.29 -16.89 -17.07
CA ASN A 16 21.07 -16.66 -15.85
C ASN A 16 20.35 -15.67 -14.92
N MET A 17 19.82 -16.16 -13.80
CA MET A 17 19.03 -15.36 -12.86
C MET A 17 19.92 -14.75 -11.75
N VAL A 18 20.77 -13.80 -12.12
CA VAL A 18 21.61 -13.05 -11.17
C VAL A 18 21.05 -11.65 -10.94
N ALA A 19 20.87 -11.27 -9.68
CA ALA A 19 20.39 -9.95 -9.28
C ALA A 19 21.08 -9.48 -7.99
N LEU A 20 20.78 -8.25 -7.55
CA LEU A 20 21.30 -7.71 -6.29
C LEU A 20 20.33 -8.00 -5.14
N ASN A 21 20.85 -8.50 -4.03
CA ASN A 21 20.18 -8.55 -2.73
C ASN A 21 20.99 -7.73 -1.73
N ASN A 22 20.41 -6.68 -1.15
CA ASN A 22 21.12 -5.81 -0.19
C ASN A 22 22.50 -5.34 -0.69
N GLY A 23 22.57 -4.97 -1.97
CA GLY A 23 23.81 -4.48 -2.60
C GLY A 23 24.81 -5.56 -3.02
N GLN A 24 24.53 -6.85 -2.83
CA GLN A 24 25.41 -7.94 -3.21
C GLN A 24 24.83 -8.78 -4.36
N PRO A 25 25.63 -9.15 -5.38
CA PRO A 25 25.17 -10.02 -6.46
C PRO A 25 24.96 -11.45 -5.96
N GLN A 26 23.78 -12.00 -6.24
CA GLN A 26 23.39 -13.35 -5.84
C GLN A 26 22.69 -14.05 -7.03
N LEU A 27 22.84 -15.37 -7.11
CA LEU A 27 22.06 -16.22 -8.00
C LEU A 27 20.74 -16.57 -7.31
N PHE A 28 19.62 -16.43 -8.01
CA PHE A 28 18.30 -16.69 -7.47
C PHE A 28 17.61 -17.85 -8.19
N ASN A 29 16.82 -18.61 -7.44
CA ASN A 29 15.75 -19.42 -8.03
C ASN A 29 14.42 -18.63 -7.99
N LEU A 30 13.37 -19.18 -8.63
CA LEU A 30 12.06 -18.53 -8.69
C LEU A 30 11.44 -18.29 -7.29
N LYS A 31 11.60 -19.23 -6.37
CA LYS A 31 11.05 -19.12 -5.00
C LYS A 31 11.71 -17.96 -4.24
N ASP A 32 13.02 -17.80 -4.37
CA ASP A 32 13.77 -16.72 -3.72
C ASP A 32 13.34 -15.35 -4.27
N MET A 33 13.18 -15.23 -5.60
CA MET A 33 12.69 -13.99 -6.22
C MET A 33 11.28 -13.62 -5.74
N LEU A 34 10.35 -14.59 -5.73
CA LEU A 34 8.99 -14.36 -5.25
C LEU A 34 8.97 -13.98 -3.77
N LYS A 35 9.83 -14.60 -2.96
CA LYS A 35 9.99 -14.25 -1.55
C LYS A 35 10.46 -12.80 -1.39
N CYS A 36 11.51 -12.40 -2.10
CA CYS A 36 12.00 -11.01 -2.06
C CYS A 36 10.92 -10.01 -2.50
N PHE A 37 10.15 -10.33 -3.54
CA PHE A 37 9.03 -9.50 -3.98
C PHE A 37 7.95 -9.35 -2.90
N VAL A 38 7.51 -10.46 -2.29
CA VAL A 38 6.48 -10.43 -1.24
C VAL A 38 7.00 -9.70 0.01
N ASP A 39 8.24 -9.94 0.43
CA ASP A 39 8.84 -9.27 1.58
C ASP A 39 8.95 -7.75 1.34
N HIS A 40 9.32 -7.33 0.13
CA HIS A 40 9.29 -5.91 -0.27
C HIS A 40 7.87 -5.32 -0.27
N ARG A 41 6.87 -6.04 -0.80
CA ARG A 41 5.46 -5.60 -0.74
C ARG A 41 4.98 -5.40 0.69
N ARG A 42 5.33 -6.31 1.60
CA ARG A 42 5.00 -6.16 3.03
C ARG A 42 5.60 -4.89 3.62
N GLU A 43 6.88 -4.60 3.34
CA GLU A 43 7.53 -3.37 3.80
C GLU A 43 6.83 -2.12 3.25
N VAL A 44 6.60 -2.08 1.93
CA VAL A 44 5.98 -0.93 1.27
C VAL A 44 4.57 -0.67 1.79
N VAL A 45 3.75 -1.72 1.92
CA VAL A 45 2.38 -1.60 2.44
C VAL A 45 2.42 -1.14 3.90
N THR A 46 3.28 -1.71 4.73
CA THR A 46 3.43 -1.30 6.14
C THR A 46 3.80 0.18 6.25
N ARG A 47 4.79 0.63 5.48
CA ARG A 47 5.24 2.04 5.48
C ARG A 47 4.15 2.98 4.98
N ARG A 48 3.40 2.59 3.95
CA ARG A 48 2.26 3.36 3.45
C ARG A 48 1.18 3.47 4.51
N THR A 49 0.79 2.36 5.14
CA THR A 49 -0.25 2.34 6.20
C THR A 49 0.15 3.17 7.41
N ILE A 50 1.42 3.14 7.85
CA ILE A 50 1.91 4.01 8.93
C ILE A 50 1.81 5.50 8.54
N PHE A 51 2.21 5.84 7.30
CA PHE A 51 2.13 7.20 6.80
C PHE A 51 0.68 7.72 6.74
N GLU A 52 -0.22 6.91 6.19
CA GLU A 52 -1.65 7.21 6.11
C GLU A 52 -2.26 7.35 7.50
N LEU A 53 -1.94 6.44 8.43
CA LEU A 53 -2.42 6.49 9.81
C LEU A 53 -1.99 7.78 10.51
N ARG A 54 -0.71 8.16 10.37
CA ARG A 54 -0.20 9.41 10.94
C ARG A 54 -0.95 10.62 10.36
N LYS A 55 -1.14 10.67 9.04
CA LYS A 55 -1.86 11.76 8.36
C LYS A 55 -3.33 11.83 8.80
N ALA A 56 -4.00 10.68 8.91
CA ALA A 56 -5.37 10.58 9.36
C ALA A 56 -5.52 11.06 10.82
N ARG A 57 -4.61 10.65 11.73
CA ARG A 57 -4.57 11.14 13.12
C ARG A 57 -4.34 12.64 13.21
N GLU A 58 -3.39 13.20 12.45
CA GLU A 58 -3.14 14.64 12.40
C GLU A 58 -4.37 15.42 11.92
N ARG A 59 -5.09 14.91 10.92
CA ARG A 59 -6.34 15.52 10.43
C ARG A 59 -7.48 15.40 11.45
N ALA A 60 -7.66 14.21 12.03
CA ALA A 60 -8.66 13.93 13.05
C ALA A 60 -8.47 14.85 14.27
N HIS A 61 -7.23 15.07 14.71
CA HIS A 61 -6.89 16.01 15.80
C HIS A 61 -7.43 17.42 15.54
N ILE A 62 -7.29 17.94 14.31
CA ILE A 62 -7.82 19.27 13.98
C ILE A 62 -9.35 19.27 13.95
N LEU A 63 -9.96 18.27 13.29
CA LEU A 63 -11.43 18.19 13.19
C LEU A 63 -12.09 18.00 14.56
N GLU A 64 -11.46 17.28 15.48
CA GLU A 64 -11.92 17.11 16.85
C GLU A 64 -12.04 18.47 17.56
N GLY A 65 -10.99 19.31 17.47
CA GLY A 65 -11.01 20.66 18.02
C GLY A 65 -12.08 21.55 17.38
N LEU A 66 -12.31 21.42 16.06
CA LEU A 66 -13.36 22.16 15.36
C LEU A 66 -14.76 21.67 15.74
N ALA A 67 -14.97 20.36 15.87
CA ALA A 67 -16.25 19.77 16.28
C ALA A 67 -16.62 20.20 17.70
N LEU A 68 -15.65 20.13 18.62
CA LEU A 68 -15.78 20.64 19.99
C LEU A 68 -16.12 22.13 20.01
N ALA A 69 -15.48 22.91 19.15
CA ALA A 69 -15.74 24.34 19.06
C ALA A 69 -17.14 24.67 18.58
N LEU A 70 -17.66 23.89 17.63
CA LEU A 70 -19.04 24.03 17.15
C LEU A 70 -20.06 23.60 18.21
N ALA A 71 -19.76 22.59 19.02
CA ALA A 71 -20.61 22.16 20.14
C ALA A 71 -20.70 23.22 21.25
N ASN A 72 -19.64 24.02 21.44
CA ASN A 72 -19.53 25.04 22.49
C ASN A 72 -19.49 26.47 21.92
N ILE A 73 -20.19 26.71 20.81
CA ILE A 73 -19.99 27.93 20.01
C ILE A 73 -20.28 29.23 20.76
N ASP A 74 -21.32 29.28 21.59
CA ASP A 74 -21.71 30.49 22.31
C ASP A 74 -20.61 30.91 23.29
N GLU A 75 -20.05 29.95 24.04
CA GLU A 75 -18.96 30.19 24.96
C GLU A 75 -17.66 30.62 24.26
N ILE A 76 -17.36 30.02 23.10
CA ILE A 76 -16.20 30.40 22.30
C ILE A 76 -16.36 31.82 21.76
N ILE A 77 -17.52 32.18 21.23
CA ILE A 77 -17.78 33.53 20.72
C ILE A 77 -17.66 34.55 21.85
N ASP A 78 -18.20 34.25 23.03
CA ASP A 78 -18.11 35.15 24.18
C ASP A 78 -16.67 35.33 24.68
N LEU A 79 -15.86 34.26 24.67
CA LEU A 79 -14.44 34.33 24.98
C LEU A 79 -13.69 35.19 23.96
N ILE A 80 -13.90 34.95 22.66
CA ILE A 80 -13.26 35.70 21.57
C ILE A 80 -13.67 37.18 21.61
N ARG A 81 -14.94 37.49 21.90
CA ARG A 81 -15.46 38.86 21.98
C ARG A 81 -14.87 39.65 23.15
N LYS A 82 -14.55 38.99 24.26
CA LYS A 82 -13.94 39.61 25.45
C LYS A 82 -12.42 39.78 25.32
N ALA A 83 -11.77 38.99 24.46
CA ALA A 83 -10.34 39.03 24.25
C ALA A 83 -9.92 40.27 23.42
N PRO A 84 -9.00 41.13 23.92
CA PRO A 84 -8.47 42.28 23.18
C PRO A 84 -7.67 41.91 21.92
N THR A 85 -6.99 40.76 21.94
CA THR A 85 -6.10 40.32 20.85
C THR A 85 -6.33 38.86 20.48
N PRO A 86 -6.02 38.44 19.23
CA PRO A 86 -6.08 37.03 18.83
C PRO A 86 -5.18 36.12 19.68
N ALA A 87 -4.03 36.64 20.14
CA ALA A 87 -3.12 35.91 21.01
C ALA A 87 -3.75 35.63 22.39
N GLU A 88 -4.44 36.61 22.97
CA GLU A 88 -5.18 36.42 24.23
C GLU A 88 -6.38 35.50 24.06
N ALA A 89 -7.10 35.57 22.95
CA ALA A 89 -8.18 34.64 22.64
C ALA A 89 -7.66 33.19 22.55
N LYS A 90 -6.55 32.99 21.82
CA LYS A 90 -5.88 31.69 21.71
C LYS A 90 -5.44 31.16 23.08
N ALA A 91 -4.80 31.99 23.90
CA ALA A 91 -4.40 31.61 25.26
C ALA A 91 -5.62 31.23 26.13
N GLY A 92 -6.72 31.97 26.01
CA GLY A 92 -7.97 31.68 26.70
C GLY A 92 -8.62 30.36 26.29
N LEU A 93 -8.58 30.01 25.00
CA LEU A 93 -9.09 28.74 24.49
C LEU A 93 -8.32 27.54 25.07
N ILE A 94 -7.01 27.68 25.27
CA ILE A 94 -6.12 26.61 25.74
C ILE A 94 -6.11 26.49 27.27
N ALA A 95 -6.36 27.59 27.98
CA ALA A 95 -6.22 27.65 29.43
C ALA A 95 -7.29 26.88 30.22
N ARG A 96 -8.40 26.46 29.58
CA ARG A 96 -9.52 25.77 30.23
C ARG A 96 -9.93 24.52 29.47
N GLY A 97 -10.54 23.59 30.21
CA GLY A 97 -11.22 22.42 29.64
C GLY A 97 -12.59 22.80 29.08
N TRP A 98 -13.01 22.10 28.03
CA TRP A 98 -14.29 22.28 27.35
C TRP A 98 -15.17 21.04 27.48
N ASP A 99 -16.49 21.23 27.45
CA ASP A 99 -17.42 20.11 27.45
C ASP A 99 -17.41 19.38 26.10
N LEU A 100 -17.40 18.05 26.16
CA LEU A 100 -17.33 17.18 24.98
C LEU A 100 -18.65 17.16 24.20
N GLY A 101 -19.77 17.43 24.86
CA GLY A 101 -21.09 17.49 24.23
C GLY A 101 -21.41 16.24 23.41
N ASN A 102 -21.82 16.44 22.15
CA ASN A 102 -22.14 15.37 21.20
C ASN A 102 -20.90 14.62 20.66
N VAL A 103 -19.69 15.18 20.83
CA VAL A 103 -18.44 14.57 20.35
C VAL A 103 -18.00 13.43 21.27
N ALA A 104 -18.42 13.42 22.53
CA ALA A 104 -18.13 12.36 23.51
C ALA A 104 -18.46 10.95 22.99
N ALA A 105 -19.66 10.77 22.43
CA ALA A 105 -20.12 9.48 21.92
C ALA A 105 -19.34 9.00 20.69
N MET A 106 -18.79 9.93 19.90
CA MET A 106 -17.95 9.59 18.74
C MET A 106 -16.57 9.12 19.21
N LEU A 107 -16.04 9.73 20.26
CA LEU A 107 -14.75 9.41 20.87
C LEU A 107 -14.76 8.07 21.61
N GLU A 108 -15.81 7.77 22.36
CA GLU A 108 -15.96 6.47 23.03
C GLU A 108 -15.93 5.30 22.04
N ARG A 109 -16.54 5.47 20.86
CA ARG A 109 -16.61 4.42 19.84
C ARG A 109 -15.28 4.13 19.17
N ALA A 110 -14.42 5.12 19.01
CA ALA A 110 -13.11 4.96 18.39
C ALA A 110 -12.06 4.37 19.35
N GLY A 111 -12.36 4.33 20.65
CA GLY A 111 -11.37 4.07 21.70
C GLY A 111 -10.64 5.35 22.08
N THR A 112 -10.54 5.61 23.38
CA THR A 112 -10.15 6.90 23.96
C THR A 112 -8.82 7.48 23.48
N ASP A 113 -7.93 6.67 22.89
CA ASP A 113 -6.61 7.10 22.41
C ASP A 113 -6.31 6.73 20.94
N ALA A 114 -7.23 6.10 20.20
CA ALA A 114 -6.92 5.58 18.86
C ALA A 114 -6.60 6.68 17.84
N ALA A 115 -7.32 7.81 17.93
CA ALA A 115 -7.17 8.96 17.06
C ALA A 115 -6.11 9.97 17.54
N ARG A 116 -5.51 9.72 18.72
CA ARG A 116 -4.54 10.62 19.34
C ARG A 116 -3.21 10.60 18.56
N PRO A 117 -2.68 11.75 18.11
CA PRO A 117 -1.34 11.80 17.52
C PRO A 117 -0.25 11.40 18.52
N GLU A 118 0.79 10.72 18.04
CA GLU A 118 1.89 10.20 18.90
C GLU A 118 2.71 11.30 19.58
N TRP A 119 2.83 12.47 18.96
CA TRP A 119 3.56 13.62 19.49
C TRP A 119 2.75 14.43 20.53
N LEU A 120 1.47 14.09 20.74
CA LEU A 120 0.59 14.89 21.57
C LEU A 120 0.86 14.62 23.06
N GLU A 121 1.26 15.67 23.79
CA GLU A 121 1.54 15.60 25.23
C GLU A 121 0.29 15.28 26.06
N PRO A 122 0.38 14.45 27.12
CA PRO A 122 -0.77 14.00 27.92
C PRO A 122 -1.64 15.10 28.53
N GLN A 123 -1.15 16.33 28.60
CA GLN A 123 -1.91 17.47 29.11
C GLN A 123 -3.03 17.93 28.18
N TYR A 124 -2.97 17.58 26.89
CA TYR A 124 -3.98 17.90 25.87
C TYR A 124 -4.91 16.70 25.59
N GLY A 125 -6.07 16.98 25.00
CA GLY A 125 -7.11 15.99 24.73
C GLY A 125 -8.07 15.80 25.90
N ILE A 126 -8.72 14.64 25.96
CA ILE A 126 -9.71 14.31 27.00
C ILE A 126 -9.03 14.06 28.34
N ARG A 127 -9.45 14.79 29.38
CA ARG A 127 -9.00 14.61 30.77
C ARG A 127 -10.15 14.91 31.72
N ASP A 128 -10.43 13.98 32.64
CA ASP A 128 -11.45 14.16 33.68
C ASP A 128 -12.84 14.61 33.14
N GLY A 129 -13.21 14.13 31.95
CA GLY A 129 -14.47 14.48 31.28
C GLY A 129 -14.47 15.83 30.54
N GLN A 130 -13.33 16.52 30.47
CA GLN A 130 -13.17 17.78 29.73
C GLN A 130 -12.12 17.64 28.62
N TYR A 131 -12.23 18.47 27.59
CA TYR A 131 -11.27 18.50 26.49
C TYR A 131 -10.33 19.70 26.59
N PHE A 132 -9.02 19.45 26.51
CA PHE A 132 -7.98 20.49 26.54
C PHE A 132 -7.37 20.69 25.14
N LEU A 133 -7.60 21.86 24.56
CA LEU A 133 -7.18 22.21 23.20
C LEU A 133 -5.67 22.43 23.09
N THR A 134 -5.08 22.04 21.96
CA THR A 134 -3.72 22.43 21.60
C THR A 134 -3.68 23.82 20.99
N GLU A 135 -2.48 24.40 20.93
CA GLU A 135 -2.25 25.64 20.18
C GLU A 135 -2.68 25.57 18.72
N GLN A 136 -2.46 24.43 18.07
CA GLN A 136 -2.81 24.24 16.67
C GLN A 136 -4.33 24.19 16.48
N GLN A 137 -5.06 23.51 17.38
CA GLN A 137 -6.52 23.48 17.36
C GLN A 137 -7.10 24.86 17.64
N ALA A 138 -6.60 25.55 18.67
CA ALA A 138 -7.05 26.90 19.00
C ALA A 138 -6.85 27.86 17.82
N GLN A 139 -5.72 27.77 17.11
CA GLN A 139 -5.51 28.53 15.88
C GLN A 139 -6.54 28.15 14.80
N ALA A 140 -6.77 26.87 14.56
CA ALA A 140 -7.75 26.40 13.57
C ALA A 140 -9.19 26.88 13.88
N ILE A 141 -9.54 26.97 15.17
CA ILE A 141 -10.82 27.52 15.64
C ILE A 141 -10.92 29.01 15.33
N LEU A 142 -9.87 29.80 15.58
CA LEU A 142 -9.84 31.23 15.26
C LEU A 142 -9.89 31.50 13.76
N ASP A 143 -9.36 30.58 12.95
CA ASP A 143 -9.37 30.66 11.48
C ASP A 143 -10.72 30.22 10.86
N LEU A 144 -11.69 29.77 11.68
CA LEU A 144 -13.02 29.44 11.21
C LEU A 144 -13.72 30.66 10.62
N ARG A 145 -14.42 30.43 9.50
CA ARG A 145 -15.25 31.45 8.86
C ARG A 145 -16.71 31.24 9.22
N LEU A 146 -17.47 32.32 9.35
CA LEU A 146 -18.88 32.29 9.78
C LEU A 146 -19.79 31.33 8.97
N HIS A 147 -19.53 31.11 7.68
CA HIS A 147 -20.32 30.17 6.88
C HIS A 147 -20.22 28.71 7.37
N LYS A 148 -19.18 28.36 8.12
CA LYS A 148 -19.00 27.04 8.76
C LYS A 148 -19.96 26.78 9.91
N LEU A 149 -20.68 27.80 10.36
CA LEU A 149 -21.72 27.71 11.40
C LEU A 149 -23.08 27.27 10.83
N THR A 150 -23.21 27.15 9.51
CA THR A 150 -24.43 26.60 8.91
C THR A 150 -24.56 25.11 9.25
N GLY A 151 -25.79 24.63 9.48
CA GLY A 151 -26.03 23.23 9.87
C GLY A 151 -25.38 22.22 8.92
N LEU A 152 -25.44 22.48 7.60
CA LEU A 152 -24.83 21.61 6.59
C LEU A 152 -23.30 21.53 6.71
N GLU A 153 -22.62 22.64 6.99
CA GLU A 153 -21.16 22.63 7.14
C GLU A 153 -20.73 21.98 8.46
N HIS A 154 -21.53 22.14 9.51
CA HIS A 154 -21.33 21.42 10.77
C HIS A 154 -21.46 19.91 10.58
N GLU A 155 -22.52 19.45 9.90
CA GLU A 155 -22.73 18.04 9.59
C GLU A 155 -21.59 17.46 8.74
N LYS A 156 -21.06 18.22 7.78
CA LYS A 156 -19.90 17.79 6.98
C LYS A 156 -18.64 17.59 7.82
N ILE A 157 -18.35 18.49 8.75
CA ILE A 157 -17.18 18.37 9.65
C ILE A 157 -17.31 17.12 10.51
N LEU A 158 -18.50 16.88 11.07
CA LEU A 158 -18.77 15.68 11.88
C LEU A 158 -18.72 14.39 11.04
N ALA A 159 -19.22 14.42 9.81
CA ALA A 159 -19.15 13.28 8.89
C ALA A 159 -17.70 12.97 8.50
N GLU A 160 -16.91 13.98 8.11
CA GLU A 160 -15.48 13.82 7.80
C GLU A 160 -14.72 13.26 9.00
N TYR A 161 -14.99 13.77 10.20
CA TYR A 161 -14.38 13.25 11.42
C TYR A 161 -14.72 11.77 11.65
N LYS A 162 -15.98 11.38 11.49
CA LYS A 162 -16.42 9.99 11.63
C LYS A 162 -15.75 9.06 10.62
N GLU A 163 -15.68 9.47 9.36
CA GLU A 163 -15.02 8.70 8.29
C GLU A 163 -13.52 8.48 8.62
N LEU A 164 -12.84 9.51 9.12
CA LEU A 164 -11.44 9.37 9.55
C LEU A 164 -11.28 8.44 10.76
N LEU A 165 -12.23 8.41 11.70
CA LEU A 165 -12.17 7.46 12.81
C LEU A 165 -12.30 6.01 12.32
N GLU A 166 -13.18 5.76 11.34
CA GLU A 166 -13.33 4.45 10.70
C GLU A 166 -12.07 4.08 9.92
N GLU A 167 -11.46 5.03 9.19
CA GLU A 167 -10.18 4.84 8.48
C GLU A 167 -9.04 4.52 9.45
N ILE A 168 -8.90 5.27 10.55
CA ILE A 168 -7.88 5.04 11.58
C ILE A 168 -8.03 3.64 12.18
N ALA A 169 -9.26 3.22 12.48
CA ALA A 169 -9.53 1.89 13.02
C ALA A 169 -9.09 0.77 12.06
N GLU A 170 -9.39 0.90 10.76
CA GLU A 170 -8.97 -0.07 9.75
C GLU A 170 -7.45 -0.06 9.55
N LEU A 171 -6.82 1.11 9.50
CA LEU A 171 -5.35 1.22 9.38
C LEU A 171 -4.64 0.59 10.59
N MET A 172 -5.16 0.81 11.80
CA MET A 172 -4.67 0.15 13.02
C MET A 172 -4.87 -1.37 12.96
N HIS A 173 -6.00 -1.85 12.44
CA HIS A 173 -6.27 -3.26 12.28
C HIS A 173 -5.30 -3.92 11.27
N ILE A 174 -5.01 -3.25 10.15
CA ILE A 174 -4.00 -3.69 9.16
C ILE A 174 -2.61 -3.80 9.80
N LEU A 175 -2.22 -2.84 10.65
CA LEU A 175 -0.90 -2.87 11.32
C LEU A 175 -0.83 -3.91 12.43
N ALA A 176 -1.94 -4.21 13.10
CA ALA A 176 -2.00 -5.18 14.19
C ALA A 176 -2.09 -6.64 13.70
N SER A 177 -2.73 -6.87 12.54
CA SER A 177 -2.96 -8.21 12.00
C SER A 177 -2.13 -8.48 10.74
N THR A 178 -1.17 -9.40 10.86
CA THR A 178 -0.41 -9.87 9.68
C THR A 178 -1.33 -10.56 8.66
N GLU A 179 -2.41 -11.21 9.11
CA GLU A 179 -3.39 -11.81 8.21
C GLU A 179 -4.09 -10.75 7.38
N ARG A 180 -4.60 -9.67 8.01
CA ARG A 180 -5.24 -8.56 7.32
C ARG A 180 -4.29 -7.87 6.33
N LEU A 181 -3.04 -7.67 6.71
CA LEU A 181 -2.02 -7.12 5.80
C LEU A 181 -1.83 -8.01 4.56
N MET A 182 -1.84 -9.33 4.73
CA MET A 182 -1.71 -10.27 3.60
C MET A 182 -2.96 -10.32 2.73
N GLU A 183 -4.16 -10.12 3.30
CA GLU A 183 -5.40 -9.94 2.53
C GLU A 183 -5.32 -8.70 1.64
N VAL A 184 -4.92 -7.56 2.21
CA VAL A 184 -4.75 -6.31 1.44
C VAL A 184 -3.75 -6.50 0.29
N ILE A 185 -2.62 -7.15 0.55
CA ILE A 185 -1.64 -7.45 -0.52
C ILE A 185 -2.25 -8.35 -1.60
N ARG A 186 -3.06 -9.34 -1.22
CA ARG A 186 -3.75 -10.22 -2.18
C ARG A 186 -4.75 -9.44 -3.03
N GLU A 187 -5.61 -8.65 -2.41
CA GLU A 187 -6.60 -7.82 -3.08
C GLU A 187 -5.93 -6.88 -4.11
N GLU A 188 -4.81 -6.26 -3.73
CA GLU A 188 -4.03 -5.42 -4.65
C GLU A 188 -3.43 -6.22 -5.82
N LEU A 189 -2.90 -7.42 -5.57
CA LEU A 189 -2.34 -8.27 -6.62
C LEU A 189 -3.43 -8.79 -7.58
N GLU A 190 -4.61 -9.09 -7.06
CA GLU A 190 -5.77 -9.47 -7.87
C GLU A 190 -6.24 -8.31 -8.73
N ALA A 191 -6.32 -7.09 -8.19
CA ALA A 191 -6.62 -5.89 -8.95
C ALA A 191 -5.60 -5.62 -10.05
N VAL A 192 -4.30 -5.82 -9.78
CA VAL A 192 -3.24 -5.71 -10.79
C VAL A 192 -3.38 -6.80 -11.86
N ARG A 193 -3.64 -8.05 -11.48
CA ARG A 193 -3.90 -9.13 -12.44
C ARG A 193 -5.08 -8.76 -13.33
N ASP A 194 -6.20 -8.33 -12.77
CA ASP A 194 -7.42 -8.06 -13.52
C ASP A 194 -7.30 -6.80 -14.39
N GLY A 195 -6.48 -5.82 -13.96
CA GLY A 195 -6.20 -4.60 -14.73
C GLY A 195 -5.18 -4.78 -15.88
N PHE A 196 -4.29 -5.77 -15.79
CA PHE A 196 -3.15 -5.91 -16.71
C PHE A 196 -2.99 -7.30 -17.35
N ALA A 197 -3.89 -8.25 -17.11
CA ALA A 197 -3.80 -9.59 -17.68
C ALA A 197 -3.93 -9.58 -19.22
N ASP A 198 -3.07 -10.37 -19.87
CA ASP A 198 -3.14 -10.66 -21.30
C ASP A 198 -3.02 -12.17 -21.58
N ALA A 199 -3.47 -12.58 -22.77
CA ALA A 199 -3.37 -13.97 -23.18
C ALA A 199 -1.92 -14.35 -23.50
N ARG A 200 -1.52 -15.57 -23.11
CA ARG A 200 -0.19 -16.10 -23.41
C ARG A 200 0.06 -16.14 -24.93
N ARG A 201 1.17 -15.56 -25.37
CA ARG A 201 1.58 -15.54 -26.78
C ARG A 201 2.41 -16.74 -27.21
N THR A 202 3.26 -17.24 -26.32
CA THR A 202 4.20 -18.34 -26.59
C THR A 202 3.62 -19.68 -26.17
N GLU A 203 3.80 -20.70 -27.00
CA GLU A 203 3.48 -22.08 -26.66
C GLU A 203 4.74 -22.77 -26.09
N ILE A 204 4.59 -23.53 -24.99
CA ILE A 204 5.63 -24.44 -24.52
C ILE A 204 5.22 -25.84 -24.93
N THR A 205 5.90 -26.37 -25.92
CA THR A 205 5.80 -27.78 -26.32
C THR A 205 6.84 -28.59 -25.55
N ALA A 206 6.53 -29.83 -25.17
CA ALA A 206 7.48 -30.76 -24.55
C ALA A 206 8.52 -31.32 -25.55
N ALA A 207 8.99 -30.50 -26.50
CA ALA A 207 9.76 -30.93 -27.65
C ALA A 207 11.10 -31.55 -27.22
N SER A 208 11.15 -32.87 -27.30
CA SER A 208 12.24 -33.78 -26.94
C SER A 208 13.17 -34.08 -28.13
N HIS A 209 13.32 -33.18 -29.09
CA HIS A 209 14.21 -33.40 -30.23
C HIS A 209 15.19 -32.24 -30.30
N ASP A 210 16.26 -32.32 -29.49
CA ASP A 210 17.54 -31.85 -30.01
C ASP A 210 17.76 -32.65 -31.31
N ILE A 211 17.99 -31.95 -32.43
CA ILE A 211 18.17 -32.61 -33.72
C ILE A 211 19.48 -33.41 -33.63
N ASP A 212 19.37 -34.72 -33.56
CA ASP A 212 20.52 -35.62 -33.57
C ASP A 212 21.24 -35.52 -34.93
N MET A 213 22.57 -35.62 -34.90
CA MET A 213 23.41 -35.44 -36.09
C MET A 213 23.08 -36.45 -37.19
N GLU A 214 22.63 -37.65 -36.80
CA GLU A 214 22.18 -38.73 -37.65
C GLU A 214 20.94 -38.37 -38.48
N GLU A 215 20.07 -37.48 -37.98
CA GLU A 215 18.89 -37.01 -38.72
C GLU A 215 19.22 -36.01 -39.84
N LEU A 216 20.46 -35.51 -39.88
CA LEU A 216 20.96 -34.64 -40.95
C LEU A 216 21.51 -35.43 -42.15
N ILE A 217 21.69 -36.75 -42.00
CA ILE A 217 22.17 -37.63 -43.07
C ILE A 217 21.02 -37.96 -44.00
N ALA A 218 21.18 -37.65 -45.29
CA ALA A 218 20.20 -38.01 -46.30
C ALA A 218 20.09 -39.54 -46.40
N ARG A 219 18.86 -40.06 -46.32
CA ARG A 219 18.60 -41.49 -46.56
C ARG A 219 18.71 -41.74 -48.05
N GLU A 220 19.66 -42.57 -48.44
CA GLU A 220 19.84 -43.06 -49.80
C GLU A 220 19.59 -44.57 -49.81
N ASP A 221 18.74 -45.03 -50.73
CA ASP A 221 18.57 -46.44 -50.99
C ASP A 221 19.79 -46.92 -51.77
N VAL A 222 20.67 -47.68 -51.11
CA VAL A 222 21.91 -48.19 -51.71
C VAL A 222 21.96 -49.70 -51.68
N VAL A 223 22.54 -50.29 -52.72
CA VAL A 223 22.87 -51.72 -52.74
C VAL A 223 24.33 -51.90 -52.33
N VAL A 224 24.53 -52.57 -51.19
CA VAL A 224 25.87 -52.94 -50.71
C VAL A 224 26.23 -54.30 -51.27
N THR A 225 27.36 -54.39 -51.96
CA THR A 225 27.87 -55.66 -52.51
C THR A 225 29.25 -55.96 -51.97
N LEU A 226 29.45 -57.21 -51.57
CA LEU A 226 30.71 -57.77 -51.06
C LEU A 226 31.21 -58.83 -52.02
N SER A 227 32.44 -58.67 -52.53
CA SER A 227 33.08 -59.69 -53.35
C SER A 227 33.70 -60.80 -52.50
N HIS A 228 33.93 -61.97 -53.09
CA HIS A 228 34.62 -63.08 -52.42
C HIS A 228 36.07 -62.75 -52.03
N GLU A 229 36.71 -61.81 -52.74
CA GLU A 229 38.06 -61.31 -52.45
C GLU A 229 38.08 -60.20 -51.38
N GLY A 230 36.92 -59.86 -50.79
CA GLY A 230 36.81 -58.90 -49.70
C GLY A 230 36.61 -57.45 -50.12
N TYR A 231 36.34 -57.17 -51.40
CA TYR A 231 36.03 -55.81 -51.84
C TYR A 231 34.60 -55.44 -51.49
N VAL A 232 34.43 -54.33 -50.77
CA VAL A 232 33.13 -53.75 -50.43
C VAL A 232 32.88 -52.53 -51.31
N LYS A 233 31.74 -52.49 -51.99
CA LYS A 233 31.26 -51.30 -52.72
C LYS A 233 29.78 -51.05 -52.42
N TYR A 234 29.39 -49.79 -52.37
CA TYR A 234 27.99 -49.38 -52.41
C TYR A 234 27.69 -48.76 -53.78
N GLN A 235 26.48 -48.99 -54.28
CA GLN A 235 25.98 -48.39 -55.52
C GLN A 235 24.61 -47.77 -55.22
N ILE A 236 24.41 -46.56 -55.74
CA ILE A 236 23.12 -45.87 -55.74
C ILE A 236 22.29 -46.41 -56.90
#